data_AF-A0A1B3PF67-F1
#
_entry.id   AF-A0A1B3PF67-F1
#
_cell.length_a   1.000
_cell.length_b   1.000
_cell.length_c   1.000
_cell.angle_alpha   90.00
_cell.angle_beta   90.00
_cell.angle_gamma   90.00
#
_symmetry.space_group_name_H-M   'P 1'
#
loop_
_entity.id
_entity.type
_entity.pdbx_description
1 polymer ?
#
loop_
_entity_poly.entity_id
_entity_poly.type
_entity_poly.pdbx_seq_one_letter_code
_entity_poly.pdbx_strand_id
1 'polypeptide(L)'
;MVLPGFAHDQAALLLQAVAAIATRAPMRHLITPGGLRMSVAMTNCGNLGWVSDRTGYRYAAVDPESGHPWPLMPACFEDLAREAAAAAGYPGFTPDACLINRYAIGSRLSLHQDRDERDLAHPIVSVSLGLPASFLWGGRQRTAKVRRVALLHGDVMVWGGPARLHFHGVQRLARGNHPLTGPCRINLTFRKAD
;
A
#
# COMPACT_ATOMS: atom_id res chain seq x y z
N MET A 1 -14.80 -0.36 -1.19
CA MET A 1 -15.21 -0.82 -2.52
C MET A 1 -14.04 -1.55 -3.16
N VAL A 2 -14.29 -2.61 -3.92
CA VAL A 2 -13.27 -3.22 -4.80
C VAL A 2 -13.66 -2.87 -6.23
N LEU A 3 -12.69 -2.41 -7.01
CA LEU A 3 -12.77 -2.10 -8.44
C LEU A 3 -11.94 -3.17 -9.17
N PRO A 4 -12.57 -4.25 -9.66
CA PRO A 4 -11.85 -5.37 -10.25
C PRO A 4 -11.12 -4.96 -11.53
N GLY A 5 -9.85 -5.33 -11.67
CA GLY A 5 -9.05 -5.06 -12.88
C GLY A 5 -8.85 -3.57 -13.22
N PHE A 6 -9.18 -2.64 -12.34
CA PHE A 6 -9.18 -1.20 -12.62
C PHE A 6 -7.81 -0.66 -13.06
N ALA A 7 -6.72 -1.28 -12.61
CA ALA A 7 -5.34 -0.91 -12.93
C ALA A 7 -4.68 -1.86 -13.96
N HIS A 8 -5.45 -2.71 -14.65
CA HIS A 8 -4.90 -3.77 -15.50
C HIS A 8 -4.12 -3.19 -16.68
N ASP A 9 -4.70 -2.22 -17.38
CA ASP A 9 -4.10 -1.62 -18.58
C ASP A 9 -2.83 -0.81 -18.25
N GLN A 10 -2.76 -0.25 -17.04
CA GLN A 10 -1.63 0.55 -16.56
C GLN A 10 -0.57 -0.31 -15.85
N ALA A 11 -0.83 -1.60 -15.60
CA ALA A 11 -0.02 -2.42 -14.71
C ALA A 11 1.48 -2.46 -15.07
N ALA A 12 1.81 -2.56 -16.36
CA ALA A 12 3.20 -2.55 -16.82
C ALA A 12 3.89 -1.21 -16.54
N LEU A 13 3.19 -0.09 -16.82
CA LEU A 13 3.68 1.26 -16.53
C LEU A 13 3.88 1.48 -15.02
N LEU A 14 2.93 1.01 -14.21
CA LEU A 14 3.02 1.10 -12.75
C LEU A 14 4.24 0.34 -12.23
N LEU A 15 4.49 -0.87 -12.73
CA LEU A 15 5.65 -1.68 -12.33
C LEU A 15 6.98 -1.08 -12.77
N GLN A 16 7.05 -0.44 -13.95
CA GLN A 16 8.22 0.32 -14.38
C GLN A 16 8.50 1.50 -13.42
N ALA A 17 7.45 2.23 -13.02
CA ALA A 17 7.57 3.31 -12.05
C ALA A 17 8.02 2.80 -10.67
N VAL A 18 7.51 1.65 -10.21
CA VAL A 18 8.00 0.98 -8.99
C VAL A 18 9.50 0.68 -9.09
N ALA A 19 9.96 0.15 -10.21
CA ALA A 19 11.38 -0.15 -10.42
C ALA A 19 12.24 1.12 -10.37
N ALA A 20 11.80 2.20 -11.02
CA ALA A 20 12.49 3.50 -11.00
C ALA A 20 12.52 4.15 -9.60
N ILE A 21 11.47 3.98 -8.80
CA ILE A 21 11.47 4.43 -7.40
C ILE A 21 12.46 3.60 -6.59
N ALA A 22 12.44 2.27 -6.76
CA ALA A 22 13.30 1.35 -6.01
C ALA A 22 14.80 1.50 -6.32
N THR A 23 15.19 2.09 -7.46
CA THR A 23 16.61 2.42 -7.71
C THR A 23 17.10 3.60 -6.87
N ARG A 24 16.21 4.52 -6.50
CA ARG A 24 16.52 5.74 -5.74
C ARG A 24 16.26 5.59 -4.24
N ALA A 25 15.20 4.87 -3.89
CA ALA A 25 14.83 4.51 -2.52
C ALA A 25 14.60 2.99 -2.47
N PRO A 26 15.66 2.19 -2.23
CA PRO A 26 15.57 0.73 -2.22
C PRO A 26 14.52 0.19 -1.26
N MET A 27 13.88 -0.92 -1.66
CA MET A 27 12.95 -1.63 -0.79
C MET A 27 13.70 -2.27 0.38
N ARG A 28 13.18 -2.12 1.60
CA ARG A 28 13.75 -2.75 2.79
C ARG A 28 12.71 -3.36 3.72
N HIS A 29 13.17 -4.22 4.62
CA HIS A 29 12.34 -4.76 5.67
C HIS A 29 12.42 -3.86 6.91
N LEU A 30 11.35 -3.12 7.17
CA LEU A 30 11.29 -2.20 8.31
C LEU A 30 11.25 -2.94 9.65
N ILE A 31 11.64 -2.24 10.72
CA ILE A 31 11.61 -2.72 12.10
C ILE A 31 10.40 -2.10 12.80
N THR A 32 9.56 -2.92 13.43
CA THR A 32 8.44 -2.41 14.23
C THR A 32 8.93 -1.77 15.53
N PRO A 33 8.11 -0.96 16.21
CA PRO A 33 8.45 -0.40 17.52
C PRO A 33 8.83 -1.47 18.55
N GLY A 34 8.21 -2.65 18.47
CA GLY A 34 8.54 -3.82 19.27
C GLY A 34 9.82 -4.57 18.86
N GLY A 35 10.61 -4.03 17.92
CA GLY A 35 11.88 -4.61 17.47
C GLY A 35 11.75 -5.76 16.47
N LEU A 36 10.56 -6.08 15.99
CA LEU A 36 10.35 -7.18 15.04
C LEU A 36 10.60 -6.71 13.60
N ARG A 37 11.31 -7.53 12.82
CA ARG A 37 11.52 -7.28 11.40
C ARG A 37 10.28 -7.68 10.58
N MET A 38 9.75 -6.76 9.78
CA MET A 38 8.58 -7.01 8.93
C MET A 38 8.94 -7.95 7.77
N SER A 39 8.08 -8.93 7.48
CA SER A 39 8.29 -9.87 6.36
C SER A 39 8.04 -9.26 4.98
N VAL A 40 7.35 -8.10 4.93
CA VAL A 40 7.08 -7.34 3.71
C VAL A 40 8.22 -6.35 3.52
N ALA A 41 8.76 -6.25 2.31
CA ALA A 41 9.71 -5.20 1.97
C ALA A 41 8.96 -3.94 1.51
N MET A 42 9.43 -2.77 1.90
CA MET A 42 8.72 -1.51 1.71
C MET A 42 9.66 -0.42 1.20
N THR A 43 9.12 0.47 0.38
CA THR A 43 9.69 1.79 0.05
C THR A 43 8.53 2.78 -0.16
N ASN A 44 8.84 4.06 -0.39
CA ASN A 44 7.82 5.09 -0.57
C ASN A 44 8.14 6.01 -1.76
N CYS A 45 7.11 6.72 -2.23
CA CYS A 45 7.24 7.91 -3.07
C CYS A 45 6.17 8.94 -2.69
N GLY A 46 6.37 10.19 -3.11
CA GLY A 46 5.55 11.35 -2.73
C GLY A 46 6.29 12.31 -1.79
N ASN A 47 5.58 13.33 -1.32
CA ASN A 47 6.11 14.30 -0.37
C ASN A 47 6.41 13.66 0.99
N LEU A 48 5.68 12.59 1.33
CA LEU A 48 5.81 11.86 2.57
C LEU A 48 5.90 10.36 2.32
N GLY A 49 6.69 9.68 3.14
CA GLY A 49 6.79 8.22 3.19
C GLY A 49 6.51 7.70 4.58
N TRP A 50 5.79 6.58 4.66
CA TRP A 50 5.55 5.91 5.93
C TRP A 50 6.82 5.17 6.36
N VAL A 51 7.24 5.39 7.60
CA VAL A 51 8.43 4.79 8.19
C VAL A 51 8.08 4.11 9.51
N SER A 52 8.85 3.07 9.82
CA SER A 52 8.75 2.33 11.06
C SER A 52 10.15 2.02 11.56
N ASP A 53 10.39 2.35 12.82
CA ASP A 53 11.58 1.98 13.57
C ASP A 53 11.21 1.79 15.06
N ARG A 54 12.21 1.67 15.94
CA ARG A 54 12.01 1.50 17.38
C ARG A 54 11.31 2.69 18.06
N THR A 55 11.29 3.86 17.42
CA THR A 55 10.70 5.09 17.97
C THR A 55 9.20 5.22 17.66
N GLY A 56 8.69 4.45 16.69
CA GLY A 56 7.27 4.50 16.33
C GLY A 56 7.00 4.39 14.83
N TYR A 57 5.73 4.57 14.49
CA TYR A 57 5.25 4.74 13.12
C TYR A 57 5.02 6.23 12.85
N ARG A 58 5.42 6.72 11.67
CA ARG A 58 5.22 8.12 11.28
C ARG A 58 5.33 8.30 9.78
N TYR A 59 4.85 9.43 9.29
CA TYR A 59 5.22 9.95 7.98
C TYR A 59 6.44 10.85 8.10
N ALA A 60 7.37 10.74 7.14
CA ALA A 60 8.57 11.56 7.06
C ALA A 60 8.82 12.00 5.62
N ALA A 61 9.29 13.22 5.41
CA ALA A 61 9.65 13.74 4.09
C ALA A 61 10.99 13.18 3.56
N VAL A 62 11.84 12.70 4.46
CA VAL A 62 13.17 12.16 4.17
C VAL A 62 13.18 10.67 4.44
N ASP A 63 13.78 9.93 3.52
CA ASP A 63 14.10 8.52 3.67
C ASP A 63 15.19 8.33 4.74
N PRO A 64 14.91 7.67 5.87
CA PRO A 64 15.87 7.58 6.97
C PRO A 64 17.10 6.73 6.66
N GLU A 65 17.09 5.94 5.58
CA GLU A 65 18.25 5.10 5.20
C GLU A 65 19.22 5.83 4.26
N SER A 66 18.69 6.63 3.33
CA SER A 66 19.51 7.39 2.39
C SER A 66 19.80 8.83 2.83
N GLY A 67 18.99 9.39 3.75
CA GLY A 67 19.07 10.80 4.14
C GLY A 67 18.56 11.79 3.10
N HIS A 68 18.00 11.30 1.98
CA HIS A 68 17.46 12.10 0.89
C HIS A 68 15.91 12.13 0.94
N PRO A 69 15.27 13.15 0.33
CA PRO A 69 13.83 13.11 0.11
C PRO A 69 13.39 11.85 -0.65
N TRP A 70 12.19 11.37 -0.37
CA TRP A 70 11.61 10.28 -1.16
C TRP A 70 11.50 10.68 -2.64
N PRO A 71 11.57 9.71 -3.57
CA PRO A 71 11.24 9.98 -4.96
C PRO A 71 9.85 10.61 -5.09
N LEU A 72 9.70 11.60 -5.97
CA LEU A 72 8.40 12.22 -6.25
C LEU A 72 7.40 11.16 -6.73
N MET A 73 6.12 11.38 -6.44
CA MET A 73 5.07 10.48 -6.90
C MET A 73 4.97 10.57 -8.42
N PRO A 74 5.03 9.45 -9.16
CA PRO A 74 4.83 9.45 -10.60
C PRO A 74 3.42 9.90 -10.98
N ALA A 75 3.26 10.61 -12.10
CA ALA A 75 1.93 11.05 -12.57
C ALA A 75 0.96 9.87 -12.75
N CYS A 76 1.43 8.73 -13.29
CA CYS A 76 0.60 7.53 -13.45
C CYS A 76 0.09 6.93 -12.13
N PHE A 77 0.78 7.20 -11.01
CA PHE A 77 0.34 6.81 -9.67
C PHE A 77 -0.74 7.76 -9.17
N GLU A 78 -0.50 9.07 -9.29
CA GLU A 78 -1.46 10.10 -8.87
C GLU A 78 -2.77 10.00 -9.65
N ASP A 79 -2.72 9.87 -10.97
CA ASP A 79 -3.89 9.79 -11.83
C ASP A 79 -4.74 8.56 -11.50
N LEU A 80 -4.12 7.37 -11.43
CA LEU A 80 -4.82 6.14 -11.05
C LEU A 80 -5.45 6.23 -9.66
N ALA A 81 -4.75 6.81 -8.68
CA ALA A 81 -5.26 6.97 -7.33
C ALA A 81 -6.47 7.91 -7.28
N ARG A 82 -6.40 9.04 -8.00
CA ARG A 82 -7.50 10.02 -8.13
C ARG A 82 -8.71 9.41 -8.81
N GLU A 83 -8.51 8.72 -9.92
CA GLU A 83 -9.58 8.07 -10.69
C GLU A 83 -10.27 6.97 -9.88
N ALA A 84 -9.48 6.10 -9.23
CA ALA A 84 -10.03 5.04 -8.39
C ALA A 84 -10.78 5.59 -7.17
N ALA A 85 -10.25 6.63 -6.52
CA ALA A 85 -10.94 7.30 -5.41
C ALA A 85 -12.27 7.91 -5.87
N ALA A 86 -12.28 8.64 -6.99
CA ALA A 86 -13.49 9.23 -7.56
C ALA A 86 -14.53 8.15 -7.91
N ALA A 87 -14.11 7.06 -8.57
CA ALA A 87 -14.98 5.93 -8.88
C ALA A 87 -15.56 5.26 -7.62
N ALA A 88 -14.84 5.31 -6.49
CA ALA A 88 -15.30 4.79 -5.21
C ALA A 88 -16.10 5.80 -4.36
N GLY A 89 -16.43 6.97 -4.90
CA GLY A 89 -17.22 8.00 -4.22
C GLY A 89 -16.42 8.97 -3.35
N TYR A 90 -15.11 9.10 -3.58
CA TYR A 90 -14.22 10.04 -2.90
C TYR A 90 -13.57 11.00 -3.92
N PRO A 91 -14.35 11.86 -4.59
CA PRO A 91 -13.81 12.85 -5.51
C PRO A 91 -12.90 13.85 -4.77
N GLY A 92 -11.89 14.38 -5.46
CA GLY A 92 -10.96 15.36 -4.88
C GLY A 92 -9.88 14.77 -3.98
N PHE A 93 -9.77 13.45 -3.85
CA PHE A 93 -8.64 12.82 -3.19
C PHE A 93 -7.33 13.09 -3.94
N THR A 94 -6.37 13.76 -3.31
CA THR A 94 -5.03 14.03 -3.85
C THR A 94 -3.98 13.41 -2.93
N PRO A 95 -3.41 12.24 -3.24
CA PRO A 95 -2.44 11.60 -2.37
C PRO A 95 -1.12 12.39 -2.34
N ASP A 96 -0.50 12.47 -1.16
CA ASP A 96 0.84 13.03 -0.96
C ASP A 96 1.87 11.97 -0.53
N ALA A 97 1.39 10.74 -0.26
CA ALA A 97 2.17 9.60 0.14
C ALA A 97 1.71 8.33 -0.57
N CYS A 98 2.66 7.54 -1.06
CA CYS A 98 2.43 6.19 -1.57
C CYS A 98 3.41 5.22 -0.94
N LEU A 99 2.90 4.31 -0.11
CA LEU A 99 3.67 3.18 0.41
C LEU A 99 3.65 2.04 -0.61
N ILE A 100 4.83 1.57 -0.99
CA ILE A 100 5.02 0.47 -1.94
C ILE A 100 5.43 -0.77 -1.16
N ASN A 101 4.56 -1.78 -1.16
CA ASN A 101 4.75 -3.04 -0.47
C ASN A 101 5.13 -4.14 -1.46
N ARG A 102 6.24 -4.86 -1.20
CA ARG A 102 6.63 -6.08 -1.91
C ARG A 102 6.51 -7.30 -1.00
N TYR A 103 5.60 -8.18 -1.36
CA TYR A 103 5.36 -9.46 -0.70
C TYR A 103 6.09 -10.55 -1.48
N ALA A 104 7.07 -11.18 -0.85
CA ALA A 104 7.62 -12.44 -1.32
C ALA A 104 6.70 -13.60 -0.89
N ILE A 105 6.92 -14.79 -1.46
CA ILE A 105 6.26 -16.01 -0.99
C ILE A 105 6.44 -16.16 0.51
N GLY A 106 5.34 -16.37 1.24
CA GLY A 106 5.38 -16.48 2.68
C GLY A 106 5.33 -15.16 3.45
N SER A 107 5.48 -13.99 2.81
CA SER A 107 5.26 -12.69 3.47
C SER A 107 3.80 -12.53 3.88
N ARG A 108 3.55 -11.84 4.99
CA ARG A 108 2.20 -11.50 5.48
C ARG A 108 2.21 -10.12 6.13
N LEU A 109 1.03 -9.53 6.27
CA LEU A 109 0.82 -8.32 7.07
C LEU A 109 -0.32 -8.57 8.05
N SER A 110 0.01 -8.56 9.34
CA SER A 110 -0.96 -8.81 10.43
C SER A 110 -2.05 -7.75 10.45
N LEU A 111 -3.18 -8.03 11.12
CA LEU A 111 -4.25 -7.05 11.27
C LEU A 111 -3.73 -5.77 11.94
N HIS A 112 -3.93 -4.65 11.26
CA HIS A 112 -3.58 -3.30 11.69
C HIS A 112 -4.62 -2.30 11.18
N GLN A 113 -4.50 -1.05 11.61
CA GLN A 113 -5.26 0.07 11.08
C GLN A 113 -4.26 1.11 10.58
N ASP A 114 -4.60 1.76 9.49
CA ASP A 114 -3.90 2.93 9.01
C ASP A 114 -4.49 4.12 9.75
N ARG A 115 -3.74 4.65 10.72
CA ARG A 115 -4.20 5.69 11.65
C ARG A 115 -3.14 6.77 11.89
N ASP A 116 -2.06 6.73 11.12
CA ASP A 116 -0.91 7.62 11.29
C ASP A 116 -1.04 8.88 10.42
N GLU A 117 -2.09 8.95 9.59
CA GLU A 117 -2.44 10.13 8.80
C GLU A 117 -3.11 11.18 9.67
N ARG A 118 -2.84 12.46 9.39
CA ARG A 118 -3.40 13.57 10.16
C ARG A 118 -4.90 13.75 9.95
N ASP A 119 -5.36 13.69 8.70
CA ASP A 119 -6.77 13.74 8.35
C ASP A 119 -7.31 12.37 7.93
N LEU A 120 -8.20 11.83 8.75
CA LEU A 120 -8.86 10.54 8.54
C LEU A 120 -10.15 10.67 7.70
N ALA A 121 -10.50 11.85 7.19
CA ALA A 121 -11.59 12.00 6.24
C ALA A 121 -11.23 11.43 4.85
N HIS A 122 -9.95 11.49 4.48
CA HIS A 122 -9.48 10.99 3.20
C HIS A 122 -9.48 9.45 3.12
N PRO A 123 -9.82 8.86 1.95
CA PRO A 123 -9.78 7.41 1.78
C PRO A 123 -8.34 6.89 1.73
N ILE A 124 -8.24 5.56 1.74
CA ILE A 124 -7.07 4.83 1.29
C ILE A 124 -7.40 4.17 -0.03
N VAL A 125 -6.52 4.33 -1.01
CA VAL A 125 -6.58 3.63 -2.31
C VAL A 125 -5.46 2.62 -2.35
N SER A 126 -5.78 1.33 -2.53
CA SER A 126 -4.81 0.24 -2.50
C SER A 126 -4.87 -0.59 -3.78
N VAL A 127 -3.81 -0.52 -4.58
CA VAL A 127 -3.68 -1.18 -5.89
C VAL A 127 -2.92 -2.49 -5.74
N SER A 128 -3.41 -3.57 -6.35
CA SER A 128 -2.77 -4.90 -6.30
C SER A 128 -2.14 -5.25 -7.65
N LEU A 129 -0.86 -5.61 -7.65
CA LEU A 129 -0.11 -5.98 -8.85
C LEU A 129 0.64 -7.30 -8.60
N GLY A 130 0.39 -8.30 -9.45
CA GLY A 130 1.18 -9.53 -9.46
C GLY A 130 0.42 -10.69 -8.85
N LEU A 131 1.07 -11.48 -7.99
CA LEU A 131 0.42 -12.63 -7.37
C LEU A 131 -0.87 -12.24 -6.61
N PRO A 132 -1.92 -13.08 -6.68
CA PRO A 132 -3.14 -12.85 -5.94
C PRO A 132 -2.91 -12.98 -4.44
N ALA A 133 -3.66 -12.23 -3.64
CA ALA A 133 -3.62 -12.30 -2.19
C ALA A 133 -5.01 -12.34 -1.56
N SER A 134 -5.10 -13.05 -0.43
CA SER A 134 -6.27 -13.01 0.45
C SER A 134 -6.11 -11.81 1.39
N PHE A 135 -6.82 -10.73 1.07
CA PHE A 135 -6.91 -9.54 1.91
C PHE A 135 -7.88 -9.80 3.07
N LEU A 136 -7.42 -9.50 4.28
CA LEU A 136 -8.18 -9.68 5.50
C LEU A 136 -8.89 -8.36 5.81
N TRP A 137 -10.22 -8.38 5.83
CA TRP A 137 -11.05 -7.21 6.09
C TRP A 137 -11.87 -7.41 7.37
N GLY A 138 -11.48 -6.73 8.44
CA GLY A 138 -12.16 -6.73 9.72
C GLY A 138 -13.16 -5.58 9.87
N GLY A 139 -13.32 -5.11 11.10
CA GLY A 139 -14.14 -3.95 11.46
C GLY A 139 -13.36 -2.95 12.31
N ARG A 140 -14.05 -2.04 12.97
CA ARG A 140 -13.44 -1.01 13.85
C ARG A 140 -12.71 -1.60 15.06
N GLN A 141 -13.17 -2.74 15.57
CA GLN A 141 -12.54 -3.47 16.67
C GLN A 141 -11.65 -4.59 16.14
N ARG A 142 -10.53 -4.85 16.81
CA ARG A 142 -9.58 -5.90 16.42
C ARG A 142 -10.19 -7.31 16.43
N THR A 143 -11.17 -7.53 17.30
CA THR A 143 -11.89 -8.80 17.47
C THR A 143 -13.07 -8.97 16.52
N ALA A 144 -13.39 -7.96 15.71
CA ALA A 144 -14.49 -8.06 14.76
C ALA A 144 -14.25 -9.21 13.75
N LYS A 145 -15.35 -9.80 13.28
CA LYS A 145 -15.31 -10.91 12.31
C LYS A 145 -14.53 -10.48 11.05
N VAL A 146 -13.48 -11.23 10.73
CA VAL A 146 -12.65 -10.98 9.56
C VAL A 146 -13.25 -11.67 8.34
N ARG A 147 -13.50 -10.89 7.29
CA ARG A 147 -13.85 -11.36 5.96
C ARG A 147 -12.58 -11.49 5.13
N ARG A 148 -12.57 -12.47 4.21
CA ARG A 148 -11.49 -12.60 3.22
C ARG A 148 -11.97 -12.06 1.90
N VAL A 149 -11.16 -11.19 1.29
CA VAL A 149 -11.40 -10.61 -0.02
C VAL A 149 -10.25 -11.03 -0.91
N ALA A 150 -10.52 -11.74 -2.00
CA ALA A 150 -9.49 -12.04 -2.99
C ALA A 150 -9.17 -10.75 -3.75
N LEU A 151 -7.88 -10.38 -3.79
CA LEU A 151 -7.38 -9.29 -4.62
C LEU A 151 -6.43 -9.89 -5.67
N LEU A 152 -6.76 -9.66 -6.93
CA LEU A 152 -6.05 -10.15 -8.10
C LEU A 152 -5.16 -9.03 -8.70
N HIS A 153 -4.41 -9.38 -9.74
CA HIS A 153 -3.63 -8.42 -10.50
C HIS A 153 -4.54 -7.37 -11.17
N GLY A 154 -4.26 -6.09 -10.91
CA GLY A 154 -5.02 -4.95 -11.41
C GLY A 154 -6.17 -4.51 -10.51
N ASP A 155 -6.53 -5.28 -9.48
CA ASP A 155 -7.61 -4.89 -8.57
C ASP A 155 -7.23 -3.69 -7.73
N VAL A 156 -8.16 -2.75 -7.58
CA VAL A 156 -8.03 -1.59 -6.69
C VAL A 156 -9.09 -1.66 -5.60
N MET A 157 -8.65 -1.61 -4.33
CA MET A 157 -9.54 -1.53 -3.20
C MET A 157 -9.46 -0.14 -2.58
N VAL A 158 -10.61 0.52 -2.42
CA VAL A 158 -10.72 1.86 -1.83
C VAL A 158 -11.59 1.79 -0.58
N TRP A 159 -11.15 2.37 0.53
CA TRP A 159 -11.96 2.50 1.74
C TRP A 159 -11.73 3.82 2.45
N GLY A 160 -12.81 4.38 2.99
CA GLY A 160 -12.83 5.65 3.71
C GLY A 160 -14.08 5.76 4.56
N GLY A 161 -14.39 6.97 5.05
CA GLY A 161 -15.58 7.23 5.87
C GLY A 161 -15.66 6.28 7.08
N PRO A 162 -16.83 5.66 7.36
CA PRO A 162 -16.99 4.74 8.49
C PRO A 162 -16.02 3.55 8.49
N ALA A 163 -15.53 3.17 7.32
CA ALA A 163 -14.60 2.06 7.12
C ALA A 163 -13.11 2.48 7.17
N ARG A 164 -12.80 3.78 7.26
CA ARG A 164 -11.43 4.31 7.19
C ARG A 164 -10.49 3.63 8.19
N LEU A 165 -10.99 3.36 9.38
CA LEU A 165 -10.28 2.71 10.47
C LEU A 165 -10.74 1.26 10.66
N HIS A 166 -11.00 0.51 9.59
CA HIS A 166 -11.18 -0.93 9.73
C HIS A 166 -9.83 -1.63 9.89
N PHE A 167 -9.78 -2.59 10.82
CA PHE A 167 -8.66 -3.51 10.90
C PHE A 167 -8.57 -4.30 9.60
N HIS A 168 -7.39 -4.33 9.01
CA HIS A 168 -7.15 -5.06 7.79
C HIS A 168 -5.73 -5.60 7.73
N GLY A 169 -5.47 -6.49 6.79
CA GLY A 169 -4.16 -7.12 6.63
C GLY A 169 -4.10 -8.01 5.40
N VAL A 170 -2.99 -8.70 5.24
CA VAL A 170 -2.76 -9.60 4.10
C VAL A 170 -2.35 -10.95 4.65
N GLN A 171 -3.12 -11.98 4.30
CA GLN A 171 -2.77 -13.36 4.65
C GLN A 171 -1.42 -13.72 4.01
N ARG A 172 -0.77 -14.77 4.54
CA ARG A 172 0.49 -15.28 4.00
C ARG A 172 0.38 -15.49 2.47
N LEU A 173 1.27 -14.86 1.71
CA LEU A 173 1.29 -14.98 0.25
C LEU A 173 1.60 -16.43 -0.14
N ALA A 174 0.71 -17.03 -0.92
CA ALA A 174 0.85 -18.40 -1.41
C ALA A 174 1.92 -18.50 -2.50
N ARG A 175 2.46 -19.71 -2.71
CA ARG A 175 3.37 -20.01 -3.83
C ARG A 175 2.67 -19.73 -5.16
N GLY A 176 3.39 -19.15 -6.11
CA GLY A 176 2.90 -18.89 -7.45
C GLY A 176 3.92 -18.12 -8.27
N ASN A 177 3.60 -17.90 -9.54
CA ASN A 177 4.35 -17.03 -10.44
C ASN A 177 3.39 -16.18 -11.26
N HIS A 178 3.70 -14.88 -11.42
CA HIS A 178 2.96 -13.97 -12.29
C HIS A 178 3.87 -13.49 -13.44
N PRO A 179 3.39 -13.36 -14.69
CA PRO A 179 4.23 -12.99 -15.83
C PRO A 179 5.05 -11.70 -15.64
N LEU A 180 4.46 -10.68 -14.99
CA LEU A 180 5.09 -9.37 -14.81
C LEU A 180 5.92 -9.22 -13.52
N THR A 181 5.67 -10.04 -12.50
CA THR A 181 6.27 -9.84 -11.16
C THR A 181 6.98 -11.08 -10.63
N GLY A 182 6.98 -12.18 -11.38
CA GLY A 182 7.53 -13.45 -10.94
C GLY A 182 6.84 -13.95 -9.64
N PRO A 183 7.60 -14.44 -8.65
CA PRO A 183 7.06 -14.99 -7.41
C PRO A 183 6.77 -13.93 -6.35
N CYS A 184 6.25 -12.76 -6.73
CA CYS A 184 5.91 -11.71 -5.78
C CYS A 184 4.60 -10.96 -6.11
N ARG A 185 4.07 -10.31 -5.08
CA ARG A 185 2.99 -9.32 -5.18
C ARG A 185 3.55 -7.95 -4.81
N ILE A 186 3.20 -6.96 -5.61
CA ILE A 186 3.39 -5.54 -5.32
C ILE A 186 2.04 -4.93 -4.93
N ASN A 187 2.07 -3.98 -4.01
CA ASN A 187 0.91 -3.21 -3.64
C ASN A 187 1.29 -1.75 -3.43
N LEU A 188 0.51 -0.86 -4.04
CA LEU A 188 0.64 0.58 -3.90
C LEU A 188 -0.49 1.05 -3.00
N THR A 189 -0.18 1.72 -1.90
CA THR A 189 -1.19 2.26 -0.98
C THR A 189 -1.03 3.76 -0.89
N PHE A 190 -1.99 4.47 -1.49
CA PHE A 190 -2.05 5.92 -1.60
C PHE A 190 -2.84 6.51 -0.46
N ARG A 191 -2.30 7.58 0.12
CA ARG A 191 -2.89 8.29 1.26
C ARG A 191 -2.65 9.80 1.15
N LYS A 192 -3.50 10.56 1.82
CA LYS A 192 -3.25 11.95 2.22
C LYS A 192 -2.79 11.90 3.67
N ALA A 193 -1.53 12.26 3.93
CA ALA A 193 -0.87 12.05 5.21
C ALA A 193 -0.72 13.33 6.05
N ASP A 194 -0.58 14.49 5.41
CA ASP A 194 -0.30 15.80 6.07
C ASP A 194 -1.51 16.54 6.68
#